data_AF-A0A2D4HAB7-F1
#
_entry.id   AF-A0A2D4HAB7-F1
#
_cell.length_a   1.000
_cell.length_b   1.000
_cell.length_c   1.000
_cell.angle_alpha   90.00
_cell.angle_beta   90.00
_cell.angle_gamma   90.00
#
_symmetry.space_group_name_H-M   'P 1'
#
loop_
_entity.id
_entity.type
_entity.pdbx_description
1 polymer ?
#
loop_
_entity_poly.entity_id
_entity_poly.type
_entity_poly.pdbx_seq_one_letter_code
_entity_poly.pdbx_strand_id
1 'polypeptide(L)'
;YPAGGWFEEGMKLEAIDPLNPGNICVATIYKVLLDGYLMLGIDGTASESDSEWFCYHGSLHSIFPAGFCKNNDIELTPPKGYDAKIFSWASYLDKTKSKSAPARLFNVDCPNHGFKVGVKIEAVDLMEPRLICVATVKRIVHRILRIHFDGWDSEYDQWVDCESPDIYPVGWCELIGYQLQPPVTTELESPAFVKEVSKKKRKPYGKKRKKKTAKARTNKEATKK
;
A
#
# COMPACT_ATOMS: atom_id res chain seq x y z
N TYR A 1 -5.30 32.98 -13.70
CA TYR A 1 -3.99 32.48 -13.24
C TYR A 1 -3.06 33.67 -13.04
N PRO A 2 -2.35 33.79 -11.90
CA PRO A 2 -1.34 34.83 -11.73
C PRO A 2 -0.23 34.69 -12.78
N ALA A 3 0.53 35.75 -13.01
CA ALA A 3 1.53 35.85 -14.08
C ALA A 3 2.42 34.60 -14.14
N GLY A 4 2.33 33.84 -15.24
CA GLY A 4 3.14 32.65 -15.50
C GLY A 4 2.44 31.50 -16.23
N GLY A 5 1.11 31.49 -16.31
CA GLY A 5 0.36 30.40 -16.98
C GLY A 5 0.07 29.19 -16.08
N TRP A 6 -0.65 28.21 -16.63
CA TRP A 6 -0.98 26.92 -15.99
C TRP A 6 -0.04 25.83 -16.53
N PHE A 7 -0.28 24.56 -16.15
CA PHE A 7 0.35 23.43 -16.82
C PHE A 7 0.03 23.44 -18.31
N GLU A 8 0.98 22.98 -19.13
CA GLU A 8 0.86 22.90 -20.59
C GLU A 8 1.23 21.50 -21.08
N GLU A 9 0.64 21.09 -22.20
CA GLU A 9 0.98 19.83 -22.87
C GLU A 9 2.48 19.80 -23.26
N GLY A 10 3.12 18.65 -23.07
CA GLY A 10 4.55 18.45 -23.27
C GLY A 10 5.44 18.90 -22.10
N MET A 11 4.90 19.53 -21.06
CA MET A 11 5.66 19.76 -19.84
C MET A 11 6.00 18.44 -19.15
N LYS A 12 7.22 18.37 -18.61
CA LYS A 12 7.72 17.20 -17.88
C LYS A 12 7.78 17.44 -16.37
N LEU A 13 7.51 16.39 -15.60
CA LEU A 13 7.49 16.40 -14.14
C LEU A 13 7.84 15.02 -13.58
N GLU A 14 7.88 14.89 -12.26
CA GLU A 14 8.00 13.61 -11.56
C GLU A 14 6.64 13.19 -11.00
N ALA A 15 6.26 11.92 -11.05
CA ALA A 15 4.98 11.45 -10.53
C ALA A 15 5.10 10.05 -9.93
N ILE A 16 4.32 9.75 -8.89
CA ILE A 16 4.16 8.37 -8.38
C ILE A 16 3.54 7.53 -9.50
N ASP A 17 4.05 6.34 -9.80
CA ASP A 17 3.45 5.47 -10.83
C ASP A 17 2.18 4.79 -10.29
N PRO A 18 0.98 4.99 -10.88
CA PRO A 18 -0.25 4.32 -10.43
C PRO A 18 -0.21 2.80 -10.56
N LEU A 19 0.61 2.28 -11.48
CA LEU A 19 0.79 0.84 -11.66
C LEU A 19 1.93 0.29 -10.80
N ASN A 20 2.72 1.15 -10.17
CA ASN A 20 3.75 0.76 -9.22
C ASN A 20 4.00 1.90 -8.21
N PRO A 21 3.18 2.00 -7.15
CA PRO A 21 3.25 3.11 -6.19
C PRO A 21 4.56 3.18 -5.39
N GLY A 22 5.42 2.17 -5.51
CA GLY A 22 6.78 2.19 -5.00
C GLY A 22 7.73 3.07 -5.83
N ASN A 23 7.35 3.48 -7.03
CA ASN A 23 8.20 4.25 -7.93
C ASN A 23 7.70 5.69 -8.08
N ILE A 24 8.65 6.63 -8.05
CA ILE A 24 8.45 7.97 -8.58
C ILE A 24 9.20 8.03 -9.91
N CYS A 25 8.49 8.33 -10.98
CA CYS A 25 8.99 8.23 -12.35
C CYS A 25 9.02 9.60 -13.02
N VAL A 26 9.80 9.70 -14.10
CA VAL A 26 9.69 10.81 -15.04
C VAL A 26 8.36 10.69 -15.81
N ALA A 27 7.62 11.79 -15.92
CA ALA A 27 6.31 11.82 -16.56
C ALA A 27 6.14 13.06 -17.46
N THR A 28 5.24 12.95 -18.44
CA THR A 28 4.88 14.02 -19.37
C THR A 28 3.38 14.31 -19.33
N ILE A 29 3.01 15.59 -19.36
CA ILE A 29 1.62 16.03 -19.51
C ILE A 29 1.20 15.87 -20.97
N TYR A 30 0.27 14.98 -21.25
CA TYR A 30 -0.26 14.75 -22.59
C TYR A 30 -1.50 15.57 -22.90
N LYS A 31 -2.36 15.79 -21.90
CA LYS A 31 -3.55 16.65 -22.04
C LYS A 31 -3.79 17.46 -20.78
N VAL A 32 -4.22 18.70 -20.95
CA VAL A 32 -4.75 19.55 -19.88
C VAL A 32 -6.26 19.58 -20.02
N LEU A 33 -6.96 19.12 -18.98
CA LEU A 33 -8.41 19.04 -18.94
C LEU A 33 -9.01 20.22 -18.16
N LEU A 34 -10.34 20.26 -18.11
CA LEU A 34 -11.07 21.23 -17.29
C LEU A 34 -10.83 20.97 -15.79
N ASP A 35 -11.14 21.97 -14.97
CA ASP A 35 -11.14 21.87 -13.50
C ASP A 35 -9.83 21.37 -12.89
N GLY A 36 -8.69 21.67 -13.53
CA GLY A 36 -7.36 21.35 -13.00
C GLY A 36 -6.90 19.91 -13.21
N TYR A 37 -7.67 19.09 -13.93
CA TYR A 37 -7.26 17.72 -14.28
C TYR A 37 -6.21 17.69 -15.40
N LEU A 38 -5.31 16.72 -15.34
CA LEU A 38 -4.16 16.52 -16.21
C LEU A 38 -4.09 15.04 -16.60
N MET A 39 -3.89 14.74 -17.88
CA MET A 39 -3.55 13.39 -18.33
C MET A 39 -2.03 13.28 -18.41
N LEU A 40 -1.45 12.45 -17.55
CA LEU A 40 -0.03 12.18 -17.47
C LEU A 40 0.30 10.81 -18.03
N GLY A 41 1.40 10.71 -18.77
CA GLY A 41 2.00 9.43 -19.15
C GLY A 41 3.35 9.29 -18.50
N ILE A 42 3.67 8.09 -18.01
CA ILE A 42 4.99 7.77 -17.47
C ILE A 42 5.94 7.53 -18.66
N ASP A 43 7.07 8.25 -18.68
CA ASP A 43 7.95 8.27 -19.84
C ASP A 43 8.62 6.90 -20.04
N GLY A 44 8.42 6.30 -21.22
CA GLY A 44 9.00 5.01 -21.59
C GLY A 44 8.13 3.78 -21.27
N THR A 45 7.00 3.97 -20.59
CA THR A 45 5.92 2.97 -20.52
C THR A 45 4.73 3.36 -21.39
N ALA A 46 4.45 4.67 -21.52
CA ALA A 46 3.43 5.15 -22.44
C ALA A 46 3.86 4.96 -23.91
N SER A 47 3.11 4.13 -24.63
CA SER A 47 2.99 4.09 -26.08
C SER A 47 2.36 5.39 -26.59
N GLU A 48 2.40 5.60 -27.90
CA GLU A 48 1.72 6.74 -28.55
C GLU A 48 0.18 6.66 -28.43
N SER A 49 -0.37 5.58 -27.84
CA SER A 49 -1.80 5.47 -27.56
C SER A 49 -2.18 6.16 -26.24
N ASP A 50 -3.39 6.71 -26.21
CA ASP A 50 -3.98 7.35 -25.02
C ASP A 50 -4.37 6.36 -23.91
N SER A 51 -4.20 5.05 -24.16
CA SER A 51 -4.60 3.97 -23.26
C SER A 51 -3.67 3.78 -22.05
N GLU A 52 -2.53 4.46 -22.02
CA GLU A 52 -1.55 4.39 -20.93
C GLU A 52 -1.39 5.71 -20.17
N TRP A 53 -2.32 6.65 -20.38
CA TRP A 53 -2.34 7.90 -19.65
C TRP A 53 -3.21 7.78 -18.40
N PHE A 54 -2.70 8.32 -17.30
CA PHE A 54 -3.39 8.37 -16.02
C PHE A 54 -3.86 9.78 -15.72
N CYS A 55 -5.05 9.90 -15.15
CA CYS A 55 -5.61 11.18 -14.77
C CYS A 55 -5.13 11.58 -13.37
N TYR A 56 -4.59 12.79 -13.27
CA TYR A 56 -4.22 13.44 -12.02
C TYR A 56 -4.92 14.79 -11.93
N HIS A 57 -5.07 15.32 -10.73
CA HIS A 57 -5.44 16.71 -10.54
C HIS A 57 -4.19 17.51 -10.14
N GLY A 58 -4.03 18.74 -10.66
CA GLY A 58 -2.83 19.56 -10.44
C GLY A 58 -2.57 19.95 -8.98
N SER A 59 -3.56 19.77 -8.09
CA SER A 59 -3.39 19.94 -6.64
C SER A 59 -3.01 18.65 -5.89
N LEU A 60 -2.95 17.49 -6.56
CA LEU A 60 -2.58 16.23 -5.92
C LEU A 60 -1.11 16.25 -5.50
N HIS A 61 -0.84 15.53 -4.42
CA HIS A 61 0.50 15.38 -3.85
C HIS A 61 1.27 14.19 -4.42
N SER A 62 0.76 13.58 -5.48
CA SER A 62 1.39 12.48 -6.22
C SER A 62 2.16 12.95 -7.47
N ILE A 63 2.22 14.26 -7.71
CA ILE A 63 3.02 14.89 -8.77
C ILE A 63 3.99 15.91 -8.17
N PHE A 64 5.18 16.02 -8.75
CA PHE A 64 6.30 16.78 -8.21
C PHE A 64 7.08 17.50 -9.31
N PRO A 65 7.70 18.65 -9.02
CA PRO A 65 8.57 19.30 -9.99
C PRO A 65 9.79 18.43 -10.31
N ALA A 66 10.29 18.55 -11.54
CA ALA A 66 11.54 17.92 -11.97
C ALA A 66 12.68 18.23 -10.99
N GLY A 67 13.34 17.18 -10.48
CA GLY A 67 14.40 17.26 -9.49
C GLY A 67 13.95 17.03 -8.05
N PHE A 68 12.64 16.84 -7.79
CA PHE A 68 12.13 16.54 -6.45
C PHE A 68 12.81 15.32 -5.83
N CYS A 69 12.93 14.22 -6.55
CA CYS A 69 13.57 13.00 -6.09
C CYS A 69 15.04 13.25 -5.73
N LYS A 70 15.79 13.91 -6.62
CA LYS A 70 17.20 14.24 -6.39
C LYS A 70 17.38 15.13 -5.16
N ASN A 71 16.54 16.15 -5.00
CA ASN A 71 16.64 17.11 -3.90
C ASN A 71 16.27 16.51 -2.54
N ASN A 72 15.55 15.39 -2.53
CA ASN A 72 15.08 14.72 -1.32
C ASN A 72 15.70 13.34 -1.14
N ASP A 73 16.80 13.00 -1.84
CA ASP A 73 17.47 11.70 -1.79
C ASP A 73 16.52 10.50 -2.04
N ILE A 74 15.59 10.64 -2.98
CA ILE A 74 14.71 9.56 -3.46
C ILE A 74 15.26 9.03 -4.78
N GLU A 75 15.22 7.71 -4.94
CA GLU A 75 15.54 7.08 -6.21
C GLU A 75 14.44 7.37 -7.23
N LEU A 76 14.81 8.12 -8.28
CA LEU A 76 13.94 8.38 -9.43
C LEU A 76 14.02 7.19 -10.38
N THR A 77 12.88 6.65 -10.79
CA THR A 77 12.80 5.70 -11.89
C THR A 77 12.94 6.46 -13.21
N PRO A 78 14.08 6.31 -13.93
CA PRO A 78 14.31 7.03 -15.15
C PRO A 78 13.44 6.46 -16.30
N PRO A 79 13.28 7.18 -17.42
CA PRO A 79 12.58 6.66 -18.57
C PRO A 79 13.24 5.39 -19.12
N LYS A 80 12.46 4.51 -19.76
CA LYS A 80 12.97 3.27 -20.35
C LYS A 80 14.17 3.53 -21.26
N GLY A 81 15.26 2.79 -21.04
CA GLY A 81 16.51 2.93 -21.79
C GLY A 81 17.51 3.96 -21.23
N TYR A 82 17.19 4.61 -20.10
CA TYR A 82 18.13 5.45 -19.35
C TYR A 82 18.64 4.70 -18.12
N ASP A 83 19.93 4.89 -17.82
CA ASP A 83 20.54 4.41 -16.58
C ASP A 83 20.27 5.42 -15.46
N ALA A 84 19.74 4.96 -14.32
CA ALA A 84 19.41 5.80 -13.17
C ALA A 84 20.62 6.58 -12.64
N LYS A 85 21.83 6.01 -12.71
CA LYS A 85 23.07 6.66 -12.22
C LYS A 85 23.55 7.78 -13.14
N ILE A 86 23.12 7.76 -14.40
CA ILE A 86 23.58 8.67 -15.46
C ILE A 86 22.48 9.68 -15.82
N PHE A 87 21.23 9.39 -15.48
CA PHE A 87 20.10 10.24 -15.80
C PHE A 87 20.27 11.66 -15.22
N SER A 88 20.03 12.65 -16.08
CA SER A 88 20.06 14.06 -15.73
C SER A 88 18.89 14.77 -16.40
N TRP A 89 18.10 15.48 -15.59
CA TRP A 89 16.99 16.30 -16.07
C TRP A 89 17.43 17.29 -17.15
N ALA A 90 18.59 17.93 -17.00
CA ALA A 90 19.09 18.89 -17.99
C ALA A 90 19.32 18.25 -19.37
N SER A 91 20.05 17.13 -19.40
CA SER A 91 20.32 16.41 -20.65
C SER A 91 19.06 15.79 -21.25
N TYR A 92 18.14 15.33 -20.41
CA TYR A 92 16.88 14.74 -20.86
C TYR A 92 15.96 15.78 -21.50
N LEU A 93 15.81 16.96 -20.88
CA LEU A 93 15.03 18.07 -21.41
C LEU A 93 15.61 18.60 -22.73
N ASP A 94 16.93 18.73 -22.83
CA ASP A 94 17.61 19.14 -24.08
C ASP A 94 17.38 18.11 -25.21
N LYS A 95 17.62 16.82 -24.93
CA LYS A 95 17.44 15.74 -25.91
C LYS A 95 15.99 15.61 -26.39
N THR A 96 15.02 15.79 -25.51
CA THR A 96 13.59 15.69 -25.85
C THR A 96 13.00 17.01 -26.33
N LYS A 97 13.78 18.11 -26.32
CA LYS A 97 13.35 19.46 -26.67
C LYS A 97 12.10 19.92 -25.90
N SER A 98 11.98 19.48 -24.65
CA SER A 98 10.84 19.77 -23.79
C SER A 98 11.21 20.74 -22.66
N LYS A 99 10.21 21.15 -21.88
CA LYS A 99 10.39 21.98 -20.69
C LYS A 99 9.87 21.24 -19.47
N SER A 100 10.48 21.47 -18.30
CA SER A 100 9.89 21.02 -17.05
C SER A 100 8.73 21.93 -16.64
N ALA A 101 7.73 21.35 -15.97
CA ALA A 101 6.67 22.12 -15.33
C ALA A 101 7.28 23.02 -14.23
N PRO A 102 6.97 24.33 -14.22
CA PRO A 102 7.48 25.24 -13.20
C PRO A 102 7.11 24.83 -11.78
N ALA A 103 8.06 24.85 -10.84
CA ALA A 103 7.84 24.46 -9.44
C ALA A 103 6.69 25.21 -8.75
N ARG A 104 6.42 26.46 -9.15
CA ARG A 104 5.29 27.28 -8.65
C ARG A 104 3.89 26.70 -8.94
N LEU A 105 3.77 25.71 -9.82
CA LEU A 105 2.50 25.08 -10.16
C LEU A 105 2.13 23.92 -9.22
N PHE A 106 3.09 23.46 -8.41
CA PHE A 106 2.89 22.32 -7.51
C PHE A 106 2.48 22.80 -6.13
N ASN A 107 1.60 22.03 -5.47
CA ASN A 107 1.23 22.30 -4.10
C ASN A 107 2.37 21.88 -3.14
N VAL A 108 2.90 22.86 -2.41
CA VAL A 108 4.01 22.69 -1.45
C VAL A 108 3.56 22.66 0.01
N ASP A 109 2.24 22.72 0.25
CA ASP A 109 1.69 22.73 1.60
C ASP A 109 2.01 21.43 2.33
N CYS A 110 2.68 21.54 3.47
CA CYS A 110 3.03 20.42 4.34
C CYS A 110 2.39 20.63 5.72
N PRO A 111 1.29 19.95 6.05
CA PRO A 111 0.68 20.05 7.37
C PRO A 111 1.59 19.44 8.44
N ASN A 112 1.40 19.83 9.70
CA ASN A 112 2.01 19.12 10.82
C ASN A 112 1.22 17.82 11.10
N HIS A 113 1.44 16.81 10.25
CA HIS A 113 0.70 15.56 10.23
C HIS A 113 1.02 14.60 11.40
N GLY A 114 2.06 14.89 12.21
CA GLY A 114 2.37 14.11 13.42
C GLY A 114 3.00 12.72 13.22
N PHE A 115 3.00 12.16 12.00
CA PHE A 115 3.75 10.94 11.69
C PHE A 115 5.24 11.04 12.03
N LYS A 116 5.82 9.90 12.45
CA LYS A 116 7.25 9.74 12.72
C LYS A 116 7.76 8.46 12.06
N VAL A 117 9.01 8.45 11.65
CA VAL A 117 9.64 7.22 11.14
C VAL A 117 9.61 6.14 12.23
N GLY A 118 9.25 4.91 11.83
CA GLY A 118 9.16 3.75 12.71
C GLY A 118 7.80 3.52 13.37
N VAL A 119 6.82 4.42 13.21
CA VAL A 119 5.46 4.18 13.76
C VAL A 119 4.75 3.09 12.98
N LYS A 120 3.96 2.28 13.70
CA LYS A 120 3.10 1.24 13.14
C LYS A 120 1.76 1.82 12.71
N ILE A 121 1.27 1.36 11.57
CA ILE A 121 -0.02 1.71 10.98
C ILE A 121 -0.62 0.46 10.33
N GLU A 122 -1.89 0.57 9.95
CA GLU A 122 -2.52 -0.36 9.02
C GLU A 122 -2.63 0.35 7.66
N ALA A 123 -2.18 -0.27 6.58
CA ALA A 123 -2.15 0.37 5.26
C ALA A 123 -2.74 -0.56 4.20
N VAL A 124 -3.51 0.02 3.26
CA VAL A 124 -3.96 -0.69 2.07
C VAL A 124 -2.74 -1.01 1.20
N ASP A 125 -2.70 -2.23 0.65
CA ASP A 125 -1.79 -2.51 -0.47
C ASP A 125 -2.40 -1.91 -1.75
N LEU A 126 -1.83 -0.83 -2.27
CA LEU A 126 -2.35 -0.16 -3.46
C LEU A 126 -2.28 -1.01 -4.74
N MET A 127 -1.44 -2.06 -4.76
CA MET A 127 -1.39 -3.04 -5.85
C MET A 127 -2.45 -4.14 -5.69
N GLU A 128 -2.90 -4.37 -4.46
CA GLU A 128 -3.97 -5.32 -4.15
C GLU A 128 -4.96 -4.72 -3.11
N PRO A 129 -5.83 -3.77 -3.51
CA PRO A 129 -6.61 -2.94 -2.57
C PRO A 129 -7.61 -3.66 -1.66
N ARG A 130 -7.76 -4.98 -1.84
CA ARG A 130 -8.51 -5.87 -0.93
C ARG A 130 -7.73 -6.21 0.34
N LEU A 131 -6.44 -5.90 0.40
CA LEU A 131 -5.58 -6.19 1.54
C LEU A 131 -5.32 -4.92 2.33
N ILE A 132 -5.49 -5.03 3.65
CA ILE A 132 -4.96 -4.07 4.62
C ILE A 132 -3.92 -4.82 5.44
N CYS A 133 -2.72 -4.28 5.49
CA CYS A 133 -1.54 -4.98 6.01
C CYS A 133 -0.97 -4.22 7.21
N VAL A 134 -0.30 -4.97 8.10
CA VAL A 134 0.57 -4.36 9.11
C VAL A 134 1.72 -3.66 8.40
N ALA A 135 1.88 -2.37 8.66
CA ALA A 135 2.88 -1.55 8.00
C ALA A 135 3.59 -0.58 8.94
N THR A 136 4.71 -0.07 8.46
CA THR A 136 5.58 0.88 9.17
C THR A 136 5.86 2.10 8.30
N VAL A 137 5.80 3.30 8.88
CA VAL A 137 6.31 4.50 8.22
C VAL A 137 7.84 4.43 8.15
N LYS A 138 8.39 4.07 7.00
CA LYS A 138 9.83 3.88 6.78
C LYS A 138 10.56 5.20 6.53
N ARG A 139 9.91 6.15 5.86
CA ARG A 139 10.50 7.46 5.54
C ARG A 139 9.41 8.52 5.44
N ILE A 140 9.79 9.76 5.72
CA ILE A 140 8.93 10.94 5.59
C ILE A 140 9.68 11.97 4.75
N VAL A 141 9.06 12.43 3.67
CA VAL A 141 9.56 13.50 2.82
C VAL A 141 8.45 14.54 2.68
N HIS A 142 8.55 15.60 3.48
CA HIS A 142 7.46 16.57 3.62
C HIS A 142 6.19 15.80 4.02
N ARG A 143 5.11 15.91 3.23
CA ARG A 143 3.87 15.17 3.45
C ARG A 143 3.82 13.76 2.87
N ILE A 144 4.83 13.37 2.08
CA ILE A 144 4.86 12.06 1.42
C ILE A 144 5.54 11.04 2.33
N LEU A 145 4.85 9.93 2.57
CA LEU A 145 5.28 8.85 3.45
C LEU A 145 5.72 7.67 2.60
N ARG A 146 6.86 7.06 2.94
CA ARG A 146 7.22 5.73 2.44
C ARG A 146 6.68 4.70 3.43
N ILE A 147 5.75 3.89 2.98
CA ILE A 147 5.13 2.83 3.78
C ILE A 147 5.82 1.52 3.45
N HIS A 148 6.28 0.82 4.49
CA HIS A 148 6.86 -0.51 4.41
C HIS A 148 5.88 -1.53 4.97
N PHE A 149 5.63 -2.61 4.23
CA PHE A 149 4.79 -3.70 4.69
C PHE A 149 5.65 -4.70 5.48
N ASP A 150 5.31 -4.89 6.76
CA ASP A 150 6.16 -5.65 7.67
C ASP A 150 6.30 -7.11 7.19
N GLY A 151 7.54 -7.60 7.11
CA GLY A 151 7.85 -8.97 6.65
C GLY A 151 8.00 -9.13 5.14
N TRP A 152 7.76 -8.07 4.36
CA TRP A 152 7.97 -8.06 2.91
C TRP A 152 9.27 -7.35 2.52
N ASP A 153 9.75 -7.62 1.31
CA ASP A 153 10.92 -6.93 0.77
C ASP A 153 10.65 -5.45 0.51
N SER A 154 11.70 -4.63 0.53
CA SER A 154 11.58 -3.17 0.33
C SER A 154 11.12 -2.76 -1.07
N GLU A 155 11.09 -3.71 -2.02
CA GLU A 155 10.52 -3.50 -3.37
C GLU A 155 9.01 -3.26 -3.34
N TYR A 156 8.31 -3.75 -2.30
CA TYR A 156 6.87 -3.57 -2.10
C TYR A 156 6.52 -2.29 -1.35
N ASP A 157 7.51 -1.53 -0.90
CA ASP A 157 7.24 -0.28 -0.18
C ASP A 157 6.54 0.74 -1.10
N GLN A 158 5.53 1.44 -0.60
CA GLN A 158 4.70 2.36 -1.39
C GLN A 158 4.84 3.80 -0.92
N TRP A 159 4.77 4.75 -1.85
CA TRP A 159 4.67 6.17 -1.55
C TRP A 159 3.20 6.58 -1.42
N VAL A 160 2.84 7.21 -0.30
CA VAL A 160 1.48 7.70 -0.05
C VAL A 160 1.52 9.10 0.55
N ASP A 161 0.45 9.85 0.37
CA ASP A 161 0.26 11.12 1.06
C ASP A 161 -0.07 10.92 2.55
N CYS A 162 0.34 11.84 3.42
CA CYS A 162 0.04 11.75 4.85
C CYS A 162 -1.47 11.90 5.17
N GLU A 163 -2.25 12.47 4.26
CA GLU A 163 -3.72 12.56 4.36
C GLU A 163 -4.40 11.52 3.45
N SER A 164 -3.67 10.51 2.99
CA SER A 164 -4.22 9.42 2.19
C SER A 164 -5.37 8.72 2.94
N PRO A 165 -6.50 8.43 2.28
CA PRO A 165 -7.58 7.64 2.88
C PRO A 165 -7.20 6.16 3.07
N ASP A 166 -6.06 5.73 2.52
CA ASP A 166 -5.62 4.34 2.47
C ASP A 166 -4.65 3.96 3.59
N ILE A 167 -4.44 4.85 4.56
CA ILE A 167 -3.67 4.59 5.78
C ILE A 167 -4.52 4.80 7.03
N TYR A 168 -4.39 3.90 7.99
CA TYR A 168 -5.25 3.83 9.16
C TYR A 168 -4.44 3.67 10.45
N PRO A 169 -4.97 4.16 11.60
CA PRO A 169 -4.37 3.89 12.89
C PRO A 169 -4.44 2.40 13.24
N VAL A 170 -3.53 1.95 14.09
CA VAL A 170 -3.56 0.58 14.64
C VAL A 170 -4.89 0.34 15.37
N GLY A 171 -5.55 -0.77 15.05
CA GLY A 171 -6.86 -1.17 15.57
C GLY A 171 -8.04 -0.81 14.67
N TRP A 172 -7.82 -0.19 13.51
CA TRP A 172 -8.89 0.18 12.59
C TRP A 172 -9.60 -1.04 12.00
N CYS A 173 -8.84 -2.05 11.52
CA CYS A 173 -9.39 -3.31 11.04
C CYS A 173 -10.24 -4.00 12.11
N GLU A 174 -9.75 -4.06 13.35
CA GLU A 174 -10.49 -4.62 14.48
C GLU A 174 -11.81 -3.87 14.72
N LEU A 175 -11.75 -2.53 14.73
CA LEU A 175 -12.90 -1.66 14.97
C LEU A 175 -14.01 -1.87 13.92
N ILE A 176 -13.65 -1.94 12.64
CA ILE A 176 -14.63 -2.03 11.56
C ILE A 176 -14.95 -3.48 11.13
N GLY A 177 -14.28 -4.47 11.72
CA GLY A 177 -14.45 -5.87 11.39
C GLY A 177 -13.82 -6.28 10.05
N TYR A 178 -12.78 -5.58 9.60
CA TYR A 178 -12.03 -5.92 8.40
C TYR A 178 -10.83 -6.83 8.71
N GLN A 179 -10.41 -7.64 7.74
CA GLN A 179 -9.30 -8.57 7.94
C GLN A 179 -7.95 -7.86 7.77
N LEU A 180 -7.20 -7.75 8.86
CA LEU A 180 -5.81 -7.33 8.85
C LEU A 180 -4.89 -8.48 8.42
N GLN A 181 -4.01 -8.24 7.45
CA GLN A 181 -2.98 -9.18 7.03
C GLN A 181 -1.78 -9.11 7.99
N PRO A 182 -1.36 -10.25 8.57
CA PRO A 182 -0.21 -10.29 9.46
C PRO A 182 1.11 -10.14 8.69
N PRO A 183 2.21 -9.74 9.35
CA PRO A 183 3.53 -9.76 8.75
C PRO A 183 3.92 -11.16 8.26
N VAL A 184 4.62 -11.24 7.13
CA VAL A 184 5.18 -12.52 6.66
C VAL A 184 6.36 -12.90 7.54
N THR A 185 6.31 -14.08 8.14
CA THR A 185 7.49 -14.68 8.80
C THR A 185 8.34 -15.36 7.74
N THR A 186 9.49 -14.77 7.41
CA THR A 186 10.54 -15.50 6.67
C THR A 186 11.05 -16.62 7.57
N GLU A 187 10.67 -17.87 7.27
CA GLU A 187 11.24 -19.05 7.90
C GLU A 187 12.75 -19.13 7.58
N LEU A 188 13.59 -18.55 8.45
CA LEU A 188 15.00 -18.93 8.49
C LEU A 188 15.07 -20.35 9.04
N GLU A 189 15.39 -21.30 8.17
CA GLU A 189 15.81 -22.70 8.41
C GLU A 189 15.41 -23.27 9.77
N SER A 190 14.28 -23.98 9.82
CA SER A 190 13.99 -24.87 10.96
C SER A 190 14.94 -26.08 10.92
N PRO A 191 15.64 -26.44 12.02
CA PRO A 191 16.17 -27.78 12.18
C PRO A 191 14.98 -28.73 12.27
N ALA A 192 14.99 -29.75 11.41
CA ALA A 192 13.94 -30.76 11.23
C ALA A 192 13.14 -31.10 12.50
N PHE A 193 11.85 -30.74 12.53
CA PHE A 193 10.90 -31.36 13.45
C PHE A 193 10.54 -32.75 12.92
N VAL A 194 11.25 -33.77 13.40
CA VAL A 194 10.86 -35.17 13.26
C VAL A 194 9.48 -35.32 13.91
N LYS A 195 8.46 -35.61 13.10
CA LYS A 195 7.12 -35.96 13.60
C LYS A 195 7.20 -37.27 14.38
N GLU A 196 7.23 -37.20 15.72
CA GLU A 196 6.82 -38.33 16.54
C GLU A 196 5.31 -38.57 16.35
N VAL A 197 4.99 -39.63 15.62
CA VAL A 197 3.62 -40.10 15.45
C VAL A 197 3.17 -40.73 16.77
N SER A 198 2.44 -39.98 17.59
CA SER A 198 1.71 -40.51 18.73
C SER A 198 0.61 -41.46 18.23
N LYS A 199 0.89 -42.77 18.22
CA LYS A 199 -0.08 -43.83 17.94
C LYS A 199 -1.20 -43.79 18.99
N LYS A 200 -2.36 -43.22 18.63
CA LYS A 200 -3.60 -43.31 19.42
C LYS A 200 -3.96 -44.79 19.61
N LYS A 201 -3.77 -45.32 20.83
CA LYS A 201 -4.34 -46.60 21.25
C LYS A 201 -5.88 -46.48 21.24
N ARG A 202 -6.52 -47.23 20.34
CA ARG A 202 -7.98 -47.39 20.27
C ARG A 202 -8.47 -48.08 21.55
N LYS A 203 -9.44 -47.49 22.25
CA LYS A 203 -10.13 -48.13 23.39
C LYS A 203 -10.98 -49.31 22.86
N PRO A 204 -10.93 -50.50 23.49
CA PRO A 204 -11.75 -51.62 23.08
C PRO A 204 -13.20 -51.43 23.55
N TYR A 205 -14.14 -51.70 22.64
CA TYR A 205 -15.58 -51.68 22.87
C TYR A 205 -16.10 -53.11 23.06
N GLY A 206 -16.86 -53.35 24.15
CA GLY A 206 -17.58 -54.59 24.46
C GLY A 206 -17.44 -54.97 25.94
N LYS A 207 -18.45 -55.41 26.70
CA LYS A 207 -19.78 -55.98 26.42
C LYS A 207 -20.67 -55.93 27.68
N LYS A 208 -21.98 -55.83 27.43
CA LYS A 208 -23.14 -56.45 28.12
C LYS A 208 -23.65 -55.95 29.49
N ARG A 209 -24.90 -55.49 29.44
CA ARG A 209 -25.92 -55.36 30.52
C ARG A 209 -25.99 -56.62 31.40
N LYS A 210 -26.11 -56.42 32.72
CA LYS A 210 -26.79 -57.35 33.63
C LYS A 210 -28.08 -56.73 34.15
N LYS A 211 -29.19 -57.42 33.87
CA LYS A 211 -30.55 -57.16 34.33
C LYS A 211 -30.66 -57.62 35.78
N LYS A 212 -31.22 -56.80 36.69
CA LYS A 212 -31.85 -57.29 37.92
C LYS A 212 -33.24 -56.68 38.05
N THR A 213 -34.13 -57.55 38.50
CA THR A 213 -35.58 -57.60 38.38
C THR A 213 -36.31 -56.78 39.45
N ALA A 214 -37.55 -56.43 39.13
CA ALA A 214 -38.49 -55.67 39.95
C ALA A 214 -38.94 -56.41 41.22
N LYS A 215 -39.32 -55.62 42.24
CA LYS A 215 -40.40 -55.95 43.17
C LYS A 215 -41.23 -54.69 43.44
N ALA A 216 -42.52 -54.80 43.13
CA ALA A 216 -43.56 -53.85 43.47
C ALA A 216 -43.90 -53.91 44.97
N ARG A 217 -44.36 -52.78 45.53
CA ARG A 217 -45.40 -52.75 46.58
C ARG A 217 -46.07 -51.37 46.63
N THR A 218 -47.39 -51.43 46.70
CA THR A 218 -48.43 -50.40 46.69
C THR A 218 -48.64 -49.73 48.06
N ASN A 219 -49.15 -48.49 48.05
CA ASN A 219 -50.29 -47.93 48.83
C ASN A 219 -50.12 -46.40 48.97
N LYS A 220 -51.02 -45.60 48.38
CA LYS A 220 -52.28 -45.04 48.92
C LYS A 220 -52.09 -43.95 50.00
N GLU A 221 -52.56 -42.74 49.62
CA GLU A 221 -53.25 -41.67 50.38
C GLU A 221 -52.78 -41.28 51.81
N ALA A 222 -52.50 -39.98 52.01
CA ALA A 222 -53.16 -39.18 53.05
C ALA A 222 -52.85 -37.66 52.93
N THR A 223 -53.92 -36.91 52.68
CA THR A 223 -54.34 -35.55 53.09
C THR A 223 -53.60 -34.75 54.18
N LYS A 224 -53.82 -33.42 54.11
CA LYS A 224 -53.70 -32.32 55.13
C LYS A 224 -52.30 -31.66 55.20
N LYS A 225 -52.13 -30.34 55.15
CA LYS A 225 -52.98 -29.17 55.45
C LYS A 225 -52.69 -28.05 54.45
#